data_AF-A0A7S3KNN0-F1
#
_entry.id   AF-A0A7S3KNN0-F1
#
_cell.length_a   1.000
_cell.length_b   1.000
_cell.length_c   1.000
_cell.angle_alpha   90.00
_cell.angle_beta   90.00
_cell.angle_gamma   90.00
#
_symmetry.space_group_name_H-M   'P 1'
#
loop_
_entity.id
_entity.type
_entity.pdbx_description
1 polymer ?
#
loop_
_entity_poly.entity_id
_entity_poly.type
_entity_poly.pdbx_seq_one_letter_code
_entity_poly.pdbx_strand_id
1 'polypeptide(L)'
;EHSNTGLNPCQKVKDSCKAVMELAKHVKINKENLLKLVENIEETEFKYDCWEQWHFQTIPDVSQITDEQVIAYVFIIDALNFCFWPTEEFEYDQLANNLAKILVDDPEFFTSKRMAQATDEDIC
;
A
#
# COMPACT_ATOMS: atom_id res chain seq x y z
N GLU A 1 19.37 -9.80 -29.29
CA GLU A 1 18.95 -8.41 -29.56
C GLU A 1 17.42 -8.33 -29.54
N HIS A 2 16.82 -7.94 -28.41
CA HIS A 2 15.39 -7.62 -28.35
C HIS A 2 15.24 -6.25 -27.68
N SER A 3 15.19 -5.21 -28.51
CA SER A 3 14.89 -3.84 -28.10
C SER A 3 13.41 -3.74 -27.72
N ASN A 4 13.11 -3.79 -26.43
CA ASN A 4 11.79 -3.52 -25.89
C ASN A 4 11.52 -2.01 -26.00
N THR A 5 10.81 -1.59 -27.06
CA THR A 5 10.49 -0.18 -27.37
C THR A 5 9.19 0.31 -26.70
N GLY A 6 8.69 -0.39 -25.69
CA GLY A 6 7.59 0.10 -24.87
C GLY A 6 8.05 1.24 -23.95
N LEU A 7 7.45 2.43 -24.08
CA LEU A 7 7.69 3.55 -23.15
C LEU A 7 7.56 3.06 -21.70
N ASN A 8 8.60 3.27 -20.89
CA ASN A 8 8.62 2.92 -19.47
C ASN A 8 7.35 3.49 -18.78
N PRO A 9 6.61 2.70 -17.98
CA PRO A 9 5.40 3.16 -17.29
C PRO A 9 5.58 4.46 -16.48
N CYS A 10 6.72 4.62 -15.81
CA CYS A 10 7.06 5.85 -15.10
C CYS A 10 7.22 7.05 -16.04
N GLN A 11 7.65 6.82 -17.28
CA GLN A 11 7.72 7.89 -18.28
C GLN A 11 6.31 8.35 -18.68
N LYS A 12 5.35 7.43 -18.82
CA LYS A 12 3.96 7.80 -19.11
C LYS A 12 3.34 8.67 -18.02
N VAL A 13 3.60 8.36 -16.74
CA VAL A 13 3.16 9.17 -15.60
C VAL A 13 3.81 10.57 -15.63
N LYS A 14 5.13 10.63 -15.90
CA LYS A 14 5.84 11.92 -16.03
C LYS A 14 5.26 12.77 -17.17
N ASP A 15 4.98 12.14 -18.31
CA ASP A 15 4.43 12.81 -19.48
C ASP A 15 3.01 13.35 -19.22
N SER A 16 2.16 12.59 -18.52
CA SER A 16 0.81 13.05 -18.15
C SER A 16 0.84 14.22 -17.13
N CYS A 17 1.81 14.23 -16.23
CA CYS A 17 1.95 15.29 -15.22
C CYS A 17 2.65 16.55 -15.76
N LYS A 18 3.32 16.47 -16.91
CA LYS A 18 4.13 17.55 -17.48
C LYS A 18 3.32 18.83 -17.71
N ALA A 19 2.14 18.72 -18.32
CA ALA A 19 1.29 19.87 -18.60
C ALA A 19 0.84 20.59 -17.31
N VAL A 20 0.55 19.82 -16.25
CA VAL A 20 0.19 20.39 -14.93
C VAL A 20 1.35 21.18 -14.35
N MET A 21 2.57 20.62 -14.40
CA MET A 21 3.78 21.27 -13.89
C MET A 21 4.15 22.53 -14.68
N GLU A 22 4.00 22.53 -16.00
CA GLU A 22 4.32 23.68 -16.86
C GLU A 22 3.31 24.83 -16.72
N LEU A 23 2.06 24.52 -16.42
CA LEU A 23 0.98 25.50 -16.32
C LEU A 23 0.72 25.99 -14.88
N ALA A 24 1.30 25.35 -13.86
CA ALA A 24 1.15 25.74 -12.47
C ALA A 24 1.73 27.15 -12.20
N LYS A 25 0.86 28.09 -11.79
CA LYS A 25 1.26 29.47 -11.47
C LYS A 25 1.35 29.78 -9.98
N HIS A 26 0.56 29.07 -9.18
CA HIS A 26 0.37 29.38 -7.75
C HIS A 26 1.17 28.46 -6.83
N VAL A 27 1.57 27.28 -7.30
CA VAL A 27 2.34 26.30 -6.54
C VAL A 27 3.68 26.09 -7.22
N LYS A 28 4.76 26.14 -6.44
CA LYS A 28 6.13 25.91 -6.91
C LYS A 28 6.83 24.96 -5.94
N ILE A 29 7.66 24.09 -6.49
CA ILE A 29 8.54 23.25 -5.66
C ILE A 29 9.64 24.13 -5.06
N ASN A 30 9.74 24.14 -3.74
CA ASN A 30 10.87 24.75 -3.05
C ASN A 30 12.05 23.78 -3.08
N LYS A 31 12.94 23.93 -4.07
CA LYS A 31 14.10 23.04 -4.26
C LYS A 31 15.05 23.04 -3.06
N GLU A 32 15.23 24.20 -2.42
CA GLU A 32 16.13 24.31 -1.28
C GLU A 32 15.63 23.49 -0.10
N ASN A 33 14.34 23.60 0.24
CA ASN A 33 13.75 22.80 1.31
C ASN A 33 13.65 21.30 0.94
N LEU A 34 13.49 20.97 -0.33
CA LEU A 34 13.54 19.57 -0.79
C LEU A 34 14.93 18.97 -0.57
N LEU A 35 16.01 19.70 -0.90
CA LEU A 35 17.38 19.24 -0.65
C LEU A 35 17.65 19.09 0.84
N LYS A 36 17.24 20.06 1.67
CA LYS A 36 17.32 19.96 3.13
C LYS A 36 16.58 18.73 3.68
N LEU A 37 15.41 18.41 3.13
CA LEU A 37 14.67 17.21 3.52
C LEU A 37 15.46 15.93 3.19
N VAL A 38 16.07 15.84 2.01
CA VAL A 38 16.88 14.68 1.60
C VAL A 38 18.10 14.53 2.50
N GLU A 39 18.83 15.61 2.76
CA GLU A 39 19.98 15.62 3.69
C GLU A 39 19.55 15.16 5.09
N ASN A 40 18.44 15.68 5.61
CA ASN A 40 17.90 15.26 6.91
C ASN A 40 17.50 13.77 6.93
N ILE A 41 16.95 13.24 5.83
CA ILE A 41 16.59 11.81 5.74
C ILE A 41 17.84 10.93 5.79
N GLU A 42 18.92 11.34 5.11
CA GLU A 42 20.20 10.61 5.14
C GLU A 42 20.84 10.62 6.53
N GLU A 43 20.69 11.71 7.29
CA GLU A 43 21.19 11.83 8.66
C GLU A 43 20.29 11.18 9.72
N THR A 44 19.01 10.92 9.39
CA THR A 44 18.06 10.30 10.31
C THR A 44 18.17 8.79 10.23
N GLU A 45 18.54 8.15 11.35
CA GLU A 45 18.43 6.70 11.48
C GLU A 45 16.94 6.32 11.51
N PHE A 46 16.38 6.02 10.33
CA PHE A 46 15.02 5.50 10.23
C PHE A 46 14.98 4.09 10.78
N LYS A 47 14.49 3.98 12.02
CA LYS A 47 14.13 2.70 12.59
C LYS A 47 12.75 2.33 12.04
N TYR A 48 12.74 1.42 11.07
CA TYR A 48 11.51 0.78 10.65
C TYR A 48 11.09 -0.20 11.74
N ASP A 49 9.84 -0.08 12.19
CA ASP A 49 9.22 -1.17 12.94
C ASP A 49 9.09 -2.39 12.02
N CYS A 50 9.09 -3.58 12.60
CA CYS A 50 8.90 -4.78 11.80
C CYS A 50 7.52 -4.70 11.13
N TRP A 51 7.45 -5.02 9.83
CA TRP A 51 6.19 -5.01 9.08
C TRP A 51 5.10 -5.86 9.76
N GLU A 52 5.51 -7.00 10.33
CA GLU A 52 4.64 -7.91 11.11
C GLU A 52 4.07 -7.22 12.36
N GLN A 53 4.83 -6.34 13.01
CA GLN A 53 4.35 -5.61 14.19
C GLN A 53 3.27 -4.61 13.84
N TRP A 54 3.25 -4.07 12.62
CA TRP A 54 2.20 -3.14 12.19
C TRP A 54 0.95 -3.88 11.70
N HIS A 55 1.13 -4.95 10.93
CA HIS A 55 0.01 -5.66 10.29
C HIS A 55 -0.59 -6.77 11.15
N PHE A 56 0.18 -7.37 12.04
CA PHE A 56 -0.24 -8.51 12.86
C PHE A 56 -0.21 -8.23 14.37
N GLN A 57 -0.18 -6.96 14.78
CA GLN A 57 -0.24 -6.56 16.21
C GLN A 57 -1.40 -7.18 16.99
N THR A 58 -2.55 -7.42 16.32
CA THR A 58 -3.74 -7.98 16.96
C THR A 58 -3.76 -9.51 16.95
N ILE A 59 -2.79 -10.17 16.32
CA ILE A 59 -2.71 -11.62 16.22
C ILE A 59 -1.90 -12.16 17.41
N PRO A 60 -2.49 -13.01 18.28
CA PRO A 60 -1.80 -13.50 19.48
C PRO A 60 -0.58 -14.37 19.19
N ASP A 61 -0.59 -15.10 18.07
CA ASP A 61 0.47 -16.02 17.68
C ASP A 61 0.64 -16.02 16.16
N VAL A 62 1.55 -15.16 15.68
CA VAL A 62 1.87 -15.05 14.25
C VAL A 62 2.54 -16.31 13.68
N SER A 63 3.07 -17.20 14.52
CA SER A 63 3.69 -18.45 14.05
C SER A 63 2.70 -19.44 13.45
N GLN A 64 1.40 -19.22 13.65
CA GLN A 64 0.32 -20.02 13.07
C GLN A 64 -0.06 -19.57 11.65
N ILE A 65 0.45 -18.43 11.19
CA ILE A 65 0.20 -17.90 9.85
C ILE A 65 1.20 -18.53 8.88
N THR A 66 0.69 -19.17 7.84
CA THR A 66 1.52 -19.73 6.76
C THR A 66 2.03 -18.65 5.82
N ASP A 67 3.10 -18.94 5.09
CA ASP A 67 3.64 -18.03 4.06
C ASP A 67 2.58 -17.72 2.99
N GLU A 68 1.78 -18.71 2.58
CA GLU A 68 0.68 -18.52 1.63
C GLU A 68 -0.39 -17.55 2.14
N GLN A 69 -0.72 -17.64 3.44
CA GLN A 69 -1.64 -16.71 4.09
C GLN A 69 -1.07 -15.28 4.13
N VAL A 70 0.21 -15.13 4.47
CA VAL A 70 0.87 -13.81 4.45
C VAL A 70 0.86 -13.21 3.04
N ILE A 71 1.15 -14.01 2.02
CA ILE A 71 1.15 -13.57 0.62
C ILE A 71 -0.26 -13.11 0.19
N ALA A 72 -1.30 -13.89 0.52
CA ALA A 72 -2.67 -13.52 0.21
C ALA A 72 -3.09 -12.20 0.87
N TYR A 73 -2.74 -12.02 2.15
CA TYR A 73 -2.97 -10.78 2.88
C TYR A 73 -2.24 -9.59 2.24
N VAL A 74 -0.96 -9.73 1.90
CA VAL A 74 -0.16 -8.67 1.26
C VAL A 74 -0.80 -8.23 -0.06
N PHE A 75 -1.26 -9.16 -0.91
CA PHE A 75 -1.91 -8.79 -2.16
C PHE A 75 -3.20 -8.00 -1.95
N ILE A 76 -3.95 -8.28 -0.89
CA ILE A 76 -5.20 -7.58 -0.60
C ILE A 76 -4.92 -6.19 -0.04
N ILE A 77 -3.96 -6.07 0.86
CA ILE A 77 -3.50 -4.77 1.35
C ILE A 77 -2.97 -3.90 0.20
N ASP A 78 -2.19 -4.47 -0.71
CA ASP A 78 -1.69 -3.75 -1.90
C ASP A 78 -2.83 -3.35 -2.84
N ALA A 79 -3.82 -4.23 -3.03
CA ALA A 79 -5.02 -3.93 -3.81
C ALA A 79 -5.84 -2.80 -3.19
N LEU A 80 -6.01 -2.77 -1.87
CA LEU A 80 -6.61 -1.65 -1.17
C LEU A 80 -5.80 -0.38 -1.45
N ASN A 81 -4.47 -0.42 -1.22
CA ASN A 81 -3.57 0.74 -1.38
C ASN A 81 -3.69 1.38 -2.76
N PHE A 82 -3.94 0.56 -3.79
CA PHE A 82 -4.08 1.01 -5.16
C PHE A 82 -5.50 1.47 -5.52
N CYS A 83 -6.54 0.85 -4.95
CA CYS A 83 -7.93 1.06 -5.35
C CYS A 83 -8.65 2.22 -4.63
N PHE A 84 -7.96 2.94 -3.72
CA PHE A 84 -8.56 3.87 -2.75
C PHE A 84 -9.60 3.19 -1.86
N TRP A 85 -9.74 3.68 -0.62
CA TRP A 85 -10.52 3.01 0.41
C TRP A 85 -11.99 2.88 -0.03
N PRO A 86 -12.57 1.67 -0.01
CA PRO A 86 -13.93 1.45 -0.51
C PRO A 86 -14.98 2.16 0.35
N THR A 87 -14.61 2.62 1.55
CA THR A 87 -15.54 3.11 2.57
C THR A 87 -15.06 4.42 3.19
N GLU A 88 -15.90 5.46 3.17
CA GLU A 88 -15.60 6.77 3.76
C GLU A 88 -15.43 6.74 5.29
N GLU A 89 -15.88 5.67 5.95
CA GLU A 89 -15.96 5.55 7.41
C GLU A 89 -14.78 4.82 8.06
N PHE A 90 -13.92 4.16 7.27
CA PHE A 90 -12.82 3.34 7.80
C PHE A 90 -11.46 3.86 7.36
N GLU A 91 -10.57 3.97 8.34
CA GLU A 91 -9.16 4.28 8.12
C GLU A 91 -8.39 3.01 7.76
N TYR A 92 -7.25 3.20 7.09
CA TYR A 92 -6.41 2.09 6.62
C TYR A 92 -6.01 1.12 7.74
N ASP A 93 -5.68 1.65 8.92
CA ASP A 93 -5.26 0.84 10.06
C ASP A 93 -6.40 -0.07 10.55
N GLN A 94 -7.64 0.42 10.56
CA GLN A 94 -8.82 -0.36 10.93
C GLN A 94 -9.04 -1.52 9.94
N LEU A 95 -8.99 -1.23 8.63
CA LEU A 95 -9.13 -2.23 7.57
C LEU A 95 -8.01 -3.28 7.65
N ALA A 96 -6.75 -2.84 7.77
CA ALA A 96 -5.60 -3.73 7.84
C ALA A 96 -5.65 -4.67 9.05
N ASN A 97 -6.08 -4.15 10.22
CA ASN A 97 -6.23 -4.93 11.44
C ASN A 97 -7.37 -5.95 11.35
N ASN A 98 -8.52 -5.59 10.76
CA ASN A 98 -9.62 -6.55 10.61
C ASN A 98 -9.30 -7.65 9.61
N LEU A 99 -8.69 -7.31 8.47
CA LEU A 99 -8.20 -8.30 7.52
C LEU A 99 -7.18 -9.26 8.15
N ALA A 100 -6.31 -8.76 9.04
CA ALA A 100 -5.37 -9.59 9.76
C ALA A 100 -6.08 -10.60 10.70
N LYS A 101 -7.19 -10.21 11.33
CA LYS A 101 -8.01 -11.15 12.13
C LYS A 101 -8.69 -12.19 11.25
N ILE A 102 -9.30 -11.76 10.14
CA ILE A 102 -9.95 -12.65 9.18
C ILE A 102 -8.96 -13.70 8.64
N LEU A 103 -7.69 -13.33 8.44
CA LEU A 103 -6.64 -14.27 8.03
C LEU A 103 -6.49 -15.48 8.95
N VAL A 104 -6.68 -15.25 10.25
CA VAL A 104 -6.55 -16.26 11.30
C VAL A 104 -7.85 -17.02 11.49
N ASP A 105 -8.96 -16.29 11.57
CA ASP A 105 -10.29 -16.87 11.84
C ASP A 105 -10.84 -17.65 10.65
N ASP A 106 -10.50 -17.21 9.42
CA ASP A 106 -11.02 -17.77 8.18
C ASP A 106 -10.01 -17.67 7.01
N PRO A 107 -9.00 -18.55 6.96
CA PRO A 107 -7.93 -18.51 5.96
C PRO A 107 -8.41 -18.57 4.51
N GLU A 108 -9.55 -19.21 4.26
CA GLU A 108 -10.12 -19.39 2.92
C GLU A 108 -10.78 -18.11 2.39
N PHE A 109 -11.04 -17.11 3.26
CA PHE A 109 -11.68 -15.85 2.89
C PHE A 109 -10.93 -15.16 1.74
N PHE A 110 -9.61 -15.25 1.72
CA PHE A 110 -8.75 -14.62 0.73
C PHE A 110 -8.60 -15.38 -0.59
N THR A 111 -9.33 -16.48 -0.76
CA THR A 111 -9.46 -17.10 -2.08
C THR A 111 -10.20 -16.18 -3.03
N SER A 112 -9.79 -16.17 -4.31
CA SER A 112 -10.41 -15.33 -5.34
C SER A 112 -11.93 -15.52 -5.45
N LYS A 113 -12.41 -16.76 -5.23
CA LYS A 113 -13.85 -17.08 -5.23
C LYS A 113 -14.60 -16.38 -4.11
N ARG A 114 -14.03 -16.33 -2.91
CA ARG A 114 -14.68 -15.71 -1.75
C ARG A 114 -14.55 -14.20 -1.75
N MET A 115 -13.37 -13.68 -2.09
CA MET A 115 -13.14 -12.24 -2.26
C MET A 115 -14.05 -11.61 -3.31
N ALA A 116 -14.37 -12.31 -4.40
CA ALA A 116 -15.32 -11.83 -5.41
C ALA A 116 -16.76 -11.67 -4.89
N GLN A 117 -17.06 -12.18 -3.70
CA GLN A 117 -18.37 -12.11 -3.05
C GLN A 117 -18.34 -11.28 -1.75
N ALA A 118 -17.16 -10.81 -1.34
CA ALA A 118 -16.99 -10.06 -0.11
C ALA A 118 -17.71 -8.70 -0.22
N THR A 119 -18.26 -8.26 0.89
CA THR A 119 -18.92 -6.98 1.07
C THR A 119 -18.13 -6.10 2.02
N ASP A 120 -18.47 -4.83 2.11
CA ASP A 120 -17.83 -3.91 3.05
C ASP A 120 -18.01 -4.40 4.50
N GLU A 121 -19.17 -4.97 4.84
CA GLU A 121 -19.46 -5.57 6.16
C GLU A 121 -18.57 -6.77 6.51
N ASP A 122 -18.03 -7.48 5.50
CA ASP A 122 -17.13 -8.61 5.75
C ASP A 122 -15.71 -8.15 6.11
N ILE A 123 -15.33 -6.93 5.73
CA ILE A 123 -13.95 -6.42 5.80
C ILE A 123 -13.80 -5.34 6.88
N CYS A 124 -14.85 -4.56 7.10
CA CYS A 124 -14.91 -3.41 8.01
C CYS A 124 -15.26 -3.81 9.46
#